data_AF-A0A2G9IAM2-F1
#
_entry.id   AF-A0A2G9IAM2-F1
#
_cell.length_a   1.000
_cell.length_b   1.000
_cell.length_c   1.000
_cell.angle_alpha   90.00
_cell.angle_beta   90.00
_cell.angle_gamma   90.00
#
_symmetry.space_group_name_H-M   'P 1'
#
loop_
_entity.id
_entity.type
_entity.pdbx_description
1 polymer ?
#
loop_
_entity_poly.entity_id
_entity_poly.type
_entity_poly.pdbx_seq_one_letter_code
_entity_poly.pdbx_strand_id
1 'polypeptide(L)'
;MMLFYTLDLFLLHILPTTTAAAAGAAYTAKDFILLNCGESSALNDNSRRSWDSDERTRYAPPNEAAISSASVAFPMNPFVSQVPYETARVFHSPFSYSFPVLTGPECLRLYFYPTTYSTFNSSQSFFSVTANGFTLLNNFSAFLNSPSPSEPSFKKEFIINVQENQRLKVTFIPNTNSSAFINGIELVSLPDHLYFRGDHMPIKFVDRLFYLTNDSALENLYRLNVGGNDVEIQDDSRMFRAWSQDDDYILGADFGYTPHAEDLPIKYTDQTPPYSAPEIVYTTSRVMANTSISLEWAFPVDSGFFYLLRFHFCEIQFEVIEQNERVFDVSVDNQPVDVQVDVIFWTGGTQIPIFRDYVVWDCSYIFWNRVSNDGRRGKKDLRLSLSPNTRGHPKYNNALLNGLEVFKLSDANRSLAVANPEPTGSSSPSPLALKLPGNKKNKGSCVIYPVMGSLIGILAMVIAVCYSRQSIYKHGLSITSRYRTLTTGSRLPLPSDLRRYFSLDDIKTGNFNGNN
;
A
#
# COMPACT_ATOMS: atom_id res chain seq x y z
N MET A 1 9.40 -56.69 46.55
CA MET A 1 9.60 -56.53 45.10
C MET A 1 8.44 -55.68 44.59
N MET A 2 8.71 -54.37 44.46
CA MET A 2 8.05 -53.33 43.63
C MET A 2 6.50 -53.31 43.64
N LEU A 3 5.78 -52.40 44.32
CA LEU A 3 5.74 -50.93 44.21
C LEU A 3 5.60 -50.44 42.76
N PHE A 4 4.67 -49.49 42.55
CA PHE A 4 4.31 -48.76 41.32
C PHE A 4 3.10 -49.25 40.51
N TYR A 5 1.90 -48.88 40.98
CA TYR A 5 0.70 -48.74 40.13
C TYR A 5 -0.15 -47.56 40.63
N THR A 6 0.42 -46.35 40.66
CA THR A 6 -0.34 -45.12 40.88
C THR A 6 0.43 -43.90 40.35
N LEU A 7 0.69 -43.78 39.04
CA LEU A 7 1.01 -42.47 38.42
C LEU A 7 1.14 -42.50 36.87
N ASP A 8 0.14 -42.95 36.11
CA ASP A 8 0.21 -42.88 34.64
C ASP A 8 -0.99 -42.18 33.99
N LEU A 9 -1.56 -41.18 34.69
CA LEU A 9 -2.61 -40.31 34.13
C LEU A 9 -2.25 -38.81 34.17
N PHE A 10 -0.96 -38.46 34.13
CA PHE A 10 -0.52 -37.07 34.17
C PHE A 10 0.75 -36.77 33.34
N LEU A 11 0.94 -37.45 32.22
CA LEU A 11 2.00 -37.14 31.24
C LEU A 11 1.49 -37.23 29.79
N LEU A 12 0.27 -36.76 29.53
CA LEU A 12 -0.06 -36.27 28.19
C LEU A 12 0.56 -34.88 28.09
N HIS A 13 1.79 -34.83 27.56
CA HIS A 13 2.48 -33.60 27.26
C HIS A 13 1.57 -32.67 26.47
N ILE A 14 1.33 -31.51 27.06
CA ILE A 14 0.88 -30.29 26.40
C ILE A 14 1.89 -30.02 25.29
N LEU A 15 1.64 -30.55 24.08
CA LEU A 15 2.24 -29.95 22.90
C LEU A 15 1.54 -28.60 22.75
N PRO A 16 2.27 -27.48 22.73
CA PRO A 16 1.68 -26.26 22.22
C PRO A 16 1.29 -26.58 20.77
N THR A 17 -0.02 -26.61 20.51
CA THR A 17 -0.52 -26.42 19.16
C THR A 17 -0.11 -25.01 18.77
N THR A 18 1.09 -24.89 18.23
CA THR A 18 1.40 -23.80 17.32
C THR A 18 0.51 -24.03 16.11
N THR A 19 -0.71 -23.52 16.16
CA THR A 19 -1.41 -23.16 14.94
C THR A 19 -0.55 -22.08 14.32
N ALA A 20 0.39 -22.49 13.46
CA ALA A 20 0.91 -21.59 12.46
C ALA A 20 -0.35 -21.05 11.78
N ALA A 21 -0.64 -19.77 12.00
CA ALA A 21 -1.60 -19.06 11.18
C ALA A 21 -1.17 -19.37 9.75
N ALA A 22 -2.02 -20.08 9.01
CA ALA A 22 -1.75 -20.33 7.61
C ALA A 22 -1.65 -18.94 6.98
N ALA A 23 -0.42 -18.53 6.64
CA ALA A 23 -0.20 -17.40 5.77
C ALA A 23 -1.13 -17.63 4.58
N GLY A 24 -2.17 -16.79 4.44
CA GLY A 24 -3.21 -17.00 3.45
C GLY A 24 -2.56 -17.22 2.10
N ALA A 25 -2.96 -18.28 1.40
CA ALA A 25 -2.33 -18.66 0.14
C ALA A 25 -2.30 -17.43 -0.79
N ALA A 26 -1.10 -17.05 -1.24
CA ALA A 26 -0.94 -15.97 -2.20
C ALA A 26 -1.76 -16.30 -3.47
N TYR A 27 -2.43 -15.28 -4.03
CA TYR A 27 -3.20 -15.47 -5.24
C TYR A 27 -2.32 -16.00 -6.37
N THR A 28 -2.84 -16.94 -7.16
CA THR A 28 -2.15 -17.46 -8.34
C THR A 28 -2.95 -17.03 -9.56
N ALA A 29 -2.34 -16.18 -10.39
CA ALA A 29 -2.95 -15.73 -11.63
C ALA A 29 -3.22 -16.94 -12.55
N LYS A 30 -4.45 -17.00 -13.08
CA LYS A 30 -4.88 -17.98 -14.09
C LYS A 30 -4.10 -17.79 -15.40
N ASP A 31 -3.90 -16.54 -15.81
CA ASP A 31 -3.08 -16.12 -16.96
C ASP A 31 -1.95 -15.19 -16.48
N PHE A 32 -0.75 -15.45 -17.00
CA PHE A 32 0.44 -14.63 -16.79
C PHE A 32 1.31 -14.66 -18.05
N ILE A 33 1.34 -13.56 -18.80
CA ILE A 33 2.07 -13.45 -20.07
C ILE A 33 2.93 -12.20 -20.03
N LEU A 34 4.20 -12.35 -20.36
CA LEU A 34 5.19 -11.26 -20.47
C LEU A 34 5.83 -11.33 -21.86
N LEU A 35 5.64 -10.30 -22.68
CA LEU A 35 6.25 -10.20 -24.01
C LEU A 35 7.26 -9.05 -24.07
N ASN A 36 8.52 -9.38 -24.35
CA ASN A 36 9.57 -8.44 -24.69
C ASN A 36 9.53 -8.17 -26.20
N CYS A 37 9.01 -7.00 -26.58
CA CYS A 37 8.62 -6.73 -27.96
C CYS A 37 9.82 -6.26 -28.80
N GLY A 38 10.08 -6.94 -29.91
CA GLY A 38 11.23 -6.68 -30.78
C GLY A 38 12.49 -7.43 -30.38
N GLU A 39 12.46 -8.21 -29.30
CA GLU A 39 13.54 -9.13 -28.93
C GLU A 39 13.38 -10.46 -29.68
N SER A 40 14.49 -11.16 -29.90
CA SER A 40 14.60 -12.44 -30.61
C SER A 40 14.59 -13.68 -29.71
N SER A 41 14.77 -13.49 -28.40
CA SER A 41 14.82 -14.56 -27.40
C SER A 41 14.24 -14.15 -26.05
N ALA A 42 13.94 -15.13 -25.20
CA ALA A 42 13.45 -14.82 -23.86
C ALA A 42 14.57 -14.24 -22.98
N LEU A 43 14.26 -13.19 -22.22
CA LEU A 43 15.18 -12.52 -21.30
C LEU A 43 14.54 -12.30 -19.94
N ASN A 44 15.35 -12.24 -18.88
CA ASN A 44 14.87 -11.95 -17.54
C ASN A 44 14.99 -10.46 -17.24
N ASP A 45 13.98 -9.90 -16.58
CA ASP A 45 14.09 -8.55 -16.00
C ASP A 45 14.85 -8.53 -14.67
N ASN A 46 15.06 -7.33 -14.11
CA ASN A 46 15.75 -7.14 -12.84
C ASN A 46 15.05 -7.84 -11.66
N SER A 47 13.74 -8.09 -11.77
CA SER A 47 12.92 -8.83 -10.81
C SER A 47 12.90 -10.33 -11.08
N ARG A 48 13.75 -10.83 -11.99
CA ARG A 48 13.89 -12.24 -12.40
C ARG A 48 12.63 -12.84 -13.03
N ARG A 49 11.76 -12.01 -13.59
CA ARG A 49 10.62 -12.49 -14.38
C ARG A 49 11.08 -12.75 -15.82
N SER A 50 10.71 -13.90 -16.37
CA SER A 50 11.03 -14.27 -17.75
C SER A 50 10.05 -13.60 -18.70
N TRP A 51 10.58 -12.79 -19.62
CA TRP A 51 9.84 -12.17 -20.70
C TRP A 51 10.11 -12.92 -21.99
N ASP A 52 9.06 -13.45 -22.61
CA ASP A 52 9.15 -14.16 -23.89
C ASP A 52 9.36 -13.16 -25.04
N SER A 53 10.10 -13.57 -26.05
CA SER A 53 10.17 -12.83 -27.31
C SER A 53 8.80 -12.81 -28.00
N ASP A 54 8.48 -11.68 -28.64
CA ASP A 54 7.31 -11.59 -29.52
C ASP A 54 7.61 -11.91 -30.99
N GLU A 55 8.84 -12.32 -31.33
CA GLU A 55 9.20 -12.77 -32.68
C GLU A 55 8.48 -14.07 -33.02
N ARG A 56 7.66 -14.05 -34.09
CA ARG A 56 6.88 -15.22 -34.54
C ARG A 56 6.04 -15.85 -33.43
N THR A 57 5.61 -15.02 -32.48
CA THR A 57 4.79 -15.48 -31.37
C THR A 57 3.41 -15.92 -31.87
N ARG A 58 2.82 -16.92 -31.20
CA ARG A 58 1.45 -17.39 -31.49
C ARG A 58 0.37 -16.33 -31.26
N TYR A 59 0.73 -15.20 -30.64
CA TYR A 59 -0.16 -14.07 -30.40
C TYR A 59 -0.19 -13.07 -31.56
N ALA A 60 0.82 -13.09 -32.44
CA ALA A 60 0.96 -12.17 -33.56
C ALA A 60 0.22 -12.68 -34.81
N PRO A 61 -0.16 -11.79 -35.75
CA PRO A 61 -0.78 -12.20 -37.00
C PRO A 61 0.25 -12.84 -37.95
N PRO A 62 -0.18 -13.74 -38.87
CA PRO A 62 0.75 -14.45 -39.77
C PRO A 62 1.60 -13.56 -40.67
N ASN A 63 1.14 -12.33 -40.95
CA ASN A 63 1.82 -11.35 -41.80
C ASN A 63 2.71 -10.36 -41.01
N GLU A 64 3.01 -10.63 -39.74
CA GLU A 64 3.79 -9.78 -38.83
C GLU A 64 5.03 -9.15 -39.50
N ALA A 65 5.84 -9.94 -40.19
CA ALA A 65 7.09 -9.48 -40.80
C ALA A 65 6.90 -8.47 -41.95
N ALA A 66 5.71 -8.41 -42.54
CA ALA A 66 5.39 -7.47 -43.61
C ALA A 66 4.86 -6.13 -43.09
N ILE A 67 4.35 -6.09 -41.84
CA ILE A 67 3.65 -4.94 -41.28
C ILE A 67 4.29 -4.38 -40.01
N SER A 68 5.36 -5.02 -39.53
CA SER A 68 6.11 -4.62 -38.34
C SER A 68 7.60 -4.89 -38.50
N SER A 69 8.41 -4.25 -37.67
CA SER A 69 9.85 -4.46 -37.59
C SER A 69 10.32 -4.38 -36.14
N ALA A 70 11.25 -5.25 -35.76
CA ALA A 70 11.99 -5.13 -34.51
C ALA A 70 13.07 -4.03 -34.62
N SER A 71 13.29 -3.28 -33.55
CA SER A 71 14.37 -2.30 -33.50
C SER A 71 14.90 -2.12 -32.09
N VAL A 72 16.20 -1.81 -31.99
CA VAL A 72 16.91 -1.64 -30.72
C VAL A 72 17.10 -0.15 -30.44
N ALA A 73 16.94 0.25 -29.18
CA ALA A 73 17.16 1.60 -28.70
C ALA A 73 18.63 2.02 -28.85
N PHE A 74 18.88 3.18 -29.44
CA PHE A 74 20.22 3.75 -29.53
C PHE A 74 20.17 5.29 -29.59
N PRO A 75 20.71 6.02 -28.59
CA PRO A 75 21.39 5.53 -27.38
C PRO A 75 20.42 5.00 -26.30
N MET A 76 20.94 4.15 -25.42
CA MET A 76 20.22 3.67 -24.23
C MET A 76 20.52 4.57 -23.03
N ASN A 77 19.48 5.00 -22.31
CA ASN A 77 19.65 5.74 -21.06
C ASN A 77 20.07 4.77 -19.94
N PRO A 78 21.15 5.02 -19.18
CA PRO A 78 21.66 4.10 -18.16
C PRO A 78 20.72 3.88 -16.96
N PHE A 79 19.72 4.75 -16.76
CA PHE A 79 18.71 4.61 -15.70
C PHE A 79 17.49 3.81 -16.15
N VAL A 80 17.38 3.48 -17.43
CA VAL A 80 16.28 2.68 -17.97
C VAL A 80 16.66 1.20 -17.93
N SER A 81 15.76 0.37 -17.41
CA SER A 81 15.97 -1.09 -17.38
C SER A 81 16.01 -1.66 -18.79
N GLN A 82 16.90 -2.61 -19.07
CA GLN A 82 17.00 -3.23 -20.40
C GLN A 82 15.74 -4.01 -20.77
N VAL A 83 15.26 -4.89 -19.90
CA VAL A 83 14.02 -5.64 -20.15
C VAL A 83 12.85 -4.91 -19.48
N PRO A 84 11.76 -4.58 -20.20
CA PRO A 84 11.50 -4.81 -21.62
C PRO A 84 11.84 -3.59 -22.53
N TYR A 85 12.53 -2.56 -22.03
CA TYR A 85 12.59 -1.26 -22.72
C TYR A 85 13.68 -1.11 -23.80
N GLU A 86 14.71 -1.95 -23.84
CA GLU A 86 15.82 -1.84 -24.80
C GLU A 86 15.38 -2.09 -26.25
N THR A 87 14.43 -2.99 -26.45
CA THR A 87 13.89 -3.34 -27.76
C THR A 87 12.47 -2.83 -27.91
N ALA A 88 12.07 -2.52 -29.14
CA ALA A 88 10.69 -2.22 -29.48
C ALA A 88 10.28 -2.93 -30.77
N ARG A 89 9.00 -3.30 -30.83
CA ARG A 89 8.35 -3.61 -32.11
C ARG A 89 7.68 -2.34 -32.65
N VAL A 90 8.01 -2.00 -33.89
CA VAL A 90 7.46 -0.85 -34.62
C VAL A 90 6.45 -1.36 -35.65
N PHE A 91 5.25 -0.78 -35.66
CA PHE A 91 4.15 -1.13 -36.55
C PHE A 91 3.99 -0.06 -37.63
N HIS A 92 4.01 -0.49 -38.90
CA HIS A 92 3.86 0.38 -40.08
C HIS A 92 2.44 0.42 -40.63
N SER A 93 1.58 -0.46 -40.11
CA SER A 93 0.14 -0.51 -40.38
C SER A 93 -0.57 -1.11 -39.16
N PRO A 94 -1.92 -1.15 -39.12
CA PRO A 94 -2.65 -1.72 -37.98
C PRO A 94 -2.19 -3.14 -37.65
N PHE A 95 -1.82 -3.37 -36.38
CA PHE A 95 -1.28 -4.64 -35.88
C PHE A 95 -2.07 -5.10 -34.66
N SER A 96 -2.49 -6.37 -34.63
CA SER A 96 -3.25 -6.92 -33.51
C SER A 96 -2.57 -8.12 -32.87
N TYR A 97 -2.23 -8.03 -31.59
CA TYR A 97 -1.97 -9.21 -30.77
C TYR A 97 -3.29 -9.84 -30.32
N SER A 98 -3.34 -11.16 -30.26
CA SER A 98 -4.53 -11.93 -29.88
C SER A 98 -4.16 -12.97 -28.82
N PHE A 99 -4.55 -12.73 -27.58
CA PHE A 99 -4.18 -13.55 -26.43
C PHE A 99 -5.31 -14.52 -26.03
N PRO A 100 -5.01 -15.82 -25.83
CA PRO A 100 -5.96 -16.83 -25.36
C PRO A 100 -6.06 -16.79 -23.83
N VAL A 101 -6.50 -15.67 -23.28
CA VAL A 101 -6.72 -15.53 -21.83
C VAL A 101 -8.07 -16.13 -21.42
N LEU A 102 -8.21 -16.47 -20.16
CA LEU A 102 -9.44 -16.96 -19.56
C LEU A 102 -10.44 -15.82 -19.34
N THR A 103 -11.67 -16.20 -19.05
CA THR A 103 -12.75 -15.25 -18.75
C THR A 103 -12.53 -14.60 -17.39
N GLY A 104 -12.78 -13.30 -17.34
CA GLY A 104 -12.66 -12.50 -16.13
C GLY A 104 -11.86 -11.21 -16.32
N PRO A 105 -11.56 -10.50 -15.22
CA PRO A 105 -10.80 -9.27 -15.25
C PRO A 105 -9.32 -9.54 -15.55
N GLU A 106 -8.81 -8.92 -16.61
CA GLU A 106 -7.41 -8.98 -17.03
C GLU A 106 -6.72 -7.64 -16.83
N CYS A 107 -5.56 -7.66 -16.17
CA CYS A 107 -4.66 -6.52 -16.06
C CYS A 107 -3.73 -6.47 -17.27
N LEU A 108 -3.91 -5.49 -18.14
CA LEU A 108 -3.06 -5.21 -19.30
C LEU A 108 -2.10 -4.06 -18.99
N ARG A 109 -0.80 -4.34 -19.03
CA ARG A 109 0.26 -3.34 -18.88
C ARG A 109 1.02 -3.16 -20.19
N LEU A 110 1.08 -1.93 -20.68
CA LEU A 110 1.79 -1.54 -21.91
C LEU A 110 3.02 -0.72 -21.54
N TYR A 111 4.19 -1.17 -21.96
CA TYR A 111 5.49 -0.60 -21.63
C TYR A 111 6.01 0.25 -22.79
N PHE A 112 6.39 1.49 -22.49
CA PHE A 112 6.87 2.45 -23.48
C PHE A 112 8.18 3.08 -23.01
N TYR A 113 9.14 3.17 -23.92
CA TYR A 113 10.36 3.95 -23.79
C TYR A 113 10.52 4.83 -25.03
N PRO A 114 10.14 6.12 -24.96
CA PRO A 114 10.29 7.03 -26.07
C PRO A 114 11.77 7.41 -26.25
N THR A 115 12.42 6.80 -27.25
CA THR A 115 13.77 7.13 -27.70
C THR A 115 13.91 6.98 -29.22
N THR A 116 15.13 7.06 -29.73
CA THR A 116 15.48 6.68 -31.09
C THR A 116 15.79 5.19 -31.14
N TYR A 117 15.15 4.49 -32.07
CA TYR A 117 15.34 3.08 -32.36
C TYR A 117 15.90 2.94 -33.77
N SER A 118 17.23 2.89 -33.89
CA SER A 118 17.94 2.90 -35.18
C SER A 118 17.44 4.00 -36.14
N THR A 119 16.58 3.67 -37.11
CA THR A 119 16.02 4.61 -38.09
C THR A 119 14.67 5.20 -37.68
N PHE A 120 14.03 4.66 -36.65
CA PHE A 120 12.74 5.11 -36.13
C PHE A 120 12.93 6.09 -34.96
N ASN A 121 12.33 7.27 -35.07
CA ASN A 121 12.30 8.24 -33.97
C ASN A 121 10.90 8.27 -33.33
N SER A 122 10.79 7.79 -32.09
CA SER A 122 9.51 7.71 -31.39
C SER A 122 8.84 9.06 -31.12
N SER A 123 9.56 10.19 -31.19
CA SER A 123 8.94 11.52 -31.08
C SER A 123 7.98 11.85 -32.24
N GLN A 124 8.10 11.14 -33.37
CA GLN A 124 7.22 11.26 -34.54
C GLN A 124 6.09 10.22 -34.53
N SER A 125 6.01 9.40 -33.48
CA SER A 125 5.04 8.33 -33.31
C SER A 125 3.75 8.84 -32.70
N PHE A 126 2.67 8.69 -33.46
CA PHE A 126 1.30 8.98 -33.05
C PHE A 126 0.40 7.83 -33.46
N PHE A 127 -0.27 7.23 -32.49
CA PHE A 127 -1.06 6.03 -32.75
C PHE A 127 -2.18 5.85 -31.73
N SER A 128 -3.09 4.94 -32.04
CA SER A 128 -4.17 4.53 -31.15
C SER A 128 -3.98 3.09 -30.70
N VAL A 129 -4.49 2.77 -29.51
CA VAL A 129 -4.51 1.40 -28.98
C VAL A 129 -5.92 1.06 -28.56
N THR A 130 -6.43 -0.06 -29.08
CA THR A 130 -7.74 -0.60 -28.69
C THR A 130 -7.60 -1.99 -28.12
N ALA A 131 -8.42 -2.32 -27.12
CA ALA A 131 -8.50 -3.67 -26.57
C ALA A 131 -9.97 -4.10 -26.43
N ASN A 132 -10.37 -5.18 -27.13
CA ASN A 132 -11.75 -5.70 -27.13
C ASN A 132 -12.86 -4.65 -27.31
N GLY A 133 -12.60 -3.62 -28.13
CA GLY A 133 -13.55 -2.55 -28.43
C GLY A 133 -13.43 -1.32 -27.53
N PHE A 134 -12.64 -1.37 -26.46
CA PHE A 134 -12.27 -0.17 -25.69
C PHE A 134 -11.14 0.58 -26.39
N THR A 135 -11.27 1.90 -26.50
CA THR A 135 -10.17 2.78 -26.94
C THR A 135 -9.33 3.14 -25.72
N LEU A 136 -8.17 2.49 -25.55
CA LEU A 136 -7.27 2.74 -24.43
C LEU A 136 -6.46 4.03 -24.63
N LEU A 137 -5.96 4.21 -25.86
CA LEU A 137 -5.14 5.34 -26.28
C LEU A 137 -5.61 5.82 -27.65
N ASN A 138 -5.60 7.13 -27.89
CA ASN A 138 -6.01 7.73 -29.15
C ASN A 138 -5.08 8.89 -29.49
N ASN A 139 -4.57 8.94 -30.72
CA ASN A 139 -3.57 9.93 -31.15
C ASN A 139 -2.42 10.08 -30.15
N PHE A 140 -2.01 8.99 -29.50
CA PHE A 140 -1.08 8.97 -28.39
C PHE A 140 0.36 9.11 -28.87
N SER A 141 1.11 9.97 -28.19
CA SER A 141 2.56 10.07 -28.33
C SER A 141 3.23 9.70 -27.01
N ALA A 142 3.98 8.60 -27.00
CA ALA A 142 4.74 8.20 -25.81
C ALA A 142 5.76 9.28 -25.40
N PHE A 143 6.35 9.98 -26.36
CA PHE A 143 7.30 11.06 -26.11
C PHE A 143 6.68 12.23 -25.35
N LEU A 144 5.48 12.67 -25.75
CA LEU A 144 4.78 13.75 -25.06
C LEU A 144 4.27 13.34 -23.66
N ASN A 145 4.00 12.05 -23.46
CA ASN A 145 3.53 11.51 -22.18
C ASN A 145 4.67 10.99 -21.27
N SER A 146 5.93 11.19 -21.67
CA SER A 146 7.09 10.79 -20.86
C SER A 146 7.12 11.56 -19.53
N PRO A 147 7.25 10.89 -18.37
CA PRO A 147 7.09 11.55 -17.08
C PRO A 147 8.24 12.50 -16.76
N SER A 148 9.47 12.15 -17.12
CA SER A 148 10.62 13.07 -17.02
C SER A 148 11.70 12.74 -18.05
N PRO A 149 12.59 13.70 -18.39
CA PRO A 149 13.76 13.42 -19.22
C PRO A 149 14.76 12.45 -18.57
N SER A 150 14.83 12.42 -17.24
CA SER A 150 15.72 11.53 -16.47
C SER A 150 15.20 10.09 -16.41
N GLU A 151 13.89 9.90 -16.37
CA GLU A 151 13.20 8.62 -16.32
C GLU A 151 12.16 8.54 -17.45
N PRO A 152 12.61 8.39 -18.70
CA PRO A 152 11.72 8.50 -19.86
C PRO A 152 10.83 7.27 -20.07
N SER A 153 11.20 6.12 -19.53
CA SER A 153 10.41 4.89 -19.65
C SER A 153 9.26 4.85 -18.66
N PHE A 154 8.09 4.38 -19.10
CA PHE A 154 6.93 4.24 -18.25
C PHE A 154 6.04 3.10 -18.73
N LYS A 155 5.06 2.73 -17.90
CA LYS A 155 4.01 1.77 -18.25
C LYS A 155 2.64 2.41 -18.08
N LYS A 156 1.67 1.95 -18.87
CA LYS A 156 0.24 2.23 -18.64
C LYS A 156 -0.46 0.93 -18.26
N GLU A 157 -1.25 0.96 -17.19
CA GLU A 157 -1.96 -0.20 -16.65
C GLU A 157 -3.47 -0.03 -16.85
N PHE A 158 -4.09 -1.04 -17.44
CA PHE A 158 -5.51 -1.10 -17.71
C PHE A 158 -6.10 -2.37 -17.14
N ILE A 159 -7.36 -2.32 -16.70
CA ILE A 159 -8.12 -3.52 -16.30
C ILE A 159 -9.34 -3.63 -17.21
N ILE A 160 -9.46 -4.78 -17.87
CA ILE A 160 -10.49 -5.05 -18.88
C ILE A 160 -11.11 -6.40 -18.55
N ASN A 161 -12.45 -6.46 -18.53
CA ASN A 161 -13.13 -7.73 -18.34
C ASN A 161 -13.27 -8.48 -19.68
N VAL A 162 -12.66 -9.67 -19.77
CA VAL A 162 -12.73 -10.55 -20.94
C VAL A 162 -13.91 -11.49 -20.80
N GLN A 163 -14.76 -11.55 -21.83
CA GLN A 163 -15.98 -12.36 -21.83
C GLN A 163 -15.71 -13.84 -22.13
N GLU A 164 -16.70 -14.69 -21.88
CA GLU A 164 -16.61 -16.11 -22.17
C GLU A 164 -16.35 -16.37 -23.66
N ASN A 165 -15.42 -17.29 -23.96
CA ASN A 165 -14.98 -17.62 -25.32
C ASN A 165 -14.37 -16.45 -26.13
N GLN A 166 -14.05 -15.33 -25.49
CA GLN A 166 -13.42 -14.18 -26.11
C GLN A 166 -11.90 -14.24 -25.92
N ARG A 167 -11.14 -13.90 -26.97
CA ARG A 167 -9.70 -13.62 -26.85
C ARG A 167 -9.50 -12.16 -26.50
N LEU A 168 -8.44 -11.82 -25.77
CA LEU A 168 -8.05 -10.42 -25.61
C LEU A 168 -7.28 -9.96 -26.84
N LYS A 169 -7.90 -9.10 -27.65
CA LYS A 169 -7.30 -8.55 -28.87
C LYS A 169 -6.83 -7.13 -28.63
N VAL A 170 -5.52 -6.92 -28.57
CA VAL A 170 -4.87 -5.61 -28.42
C VAL A 170 -4.38 -5.15 -29.79
N THR A 171 -4.92 -4.04 -30.29
CA THR A 171 -4.64 -3.53 -31.63
C THR A 171 -3.97 -2.16 -31.56
N PHE A 172 -2.81 -2.04 -32.20
CA PHE A 172 -2.05 -0.82 -32.38
C PHE A 172 -2.33 -0.26 -33.77
N ILE A 173 -2.73 1.00 -33.86
CA ILE A 173 -3.20 1.64 -35.10
C ILE A 173 -2.38 2.91 -35.31
N PRO A 174 -1.34 2.89 -36.15
CA PRO A 174 -0.60 4.08 -36.52
C PRO A 174 -1.50 5.13 -37.18
N ASN A 175 -1.27 6.40 -36.89
CA ASN A 175 -1.88 7.48 -37.66
C ASN A 175 -1.30 7.54 -39.09
N THR A 176 -1.98 8.26 -39.99
CA THR A 176 -1.49 8.51 -41.35
C THR A 176 -0.08 9.11 -41.33
N ASN A 177 0.84 8.52 -42.10
CA ASN A 177 2.25 8.91 -42.16
C ASN A 177 2.99 8.86 -40.80
N SER A 178 2.55 7.99 -39.88
CA SER A 178 3.21 7.73 -38.60
C SER A 178 3.41 6.22 -38.40
N SER A 179 4.05 5.85 -37.30
CA SER A 179 4.24 4.46 -36.87
C SER A 179 3.76 4.33 -35.42
N ALA A 180 3.30 3.14 -35.04
CA ALA A 180 3.06 2.78 -33.65
C ALA A 180 4.23 1.96 -33.13
N PHE A 181 4.45 1.92 -31.82
CA PHE A 181 5.45 1.02 -31.25
C PHE A 181 5.08 0.58 -29.84
N ILE A 182 5.69 -0.52 -29.40
CA ILE A 182 5.57 -1.03 -28.04
C ILE A 182 6.88 -1.73 -27.64
N ASN A 183 7.30 -1.55 -26.39
CA ASN A 183 8.49 -2.20 -25.83
C ASN A 183 8.15 -3.51 -25.14
N GLY A 184 7.06 -3.53 -24.38
CA GLY A 184 6.62 -4.72 -23.67
C GLY A 184 5.12 -4.76 -23.45
N ILE A 185 4.58 -5.98 -23.38
CA ILE A 185 3.19 -6.25 -23.04
C ILE A 185 3.18 -7.25 -21.89
N GLU A 186 2.49 -6.89 -20.81
CA GLU A 186 2.26 -7.78 -19.68
C GLU A 186 0.75 -7.96 -19.49
N LEU A 187 0.35 -9.22 -19.29
CA LEU A 187 -1.01 -9.63 -18.97
C LEU A 187 -1.00 -10.46 -17.70
N VAL A 188 -1.87 -10.09 -16.75
CA VAL A 188 -2.06 -10.80 -15.50
C VAL A 188 -3.55 -10.89 -15.19
N SER A 189 -4.08 -12.10 -15.14
CA SER A 189 -5.47 -12.32 -14.71
C SER A 189 -5.66 -11.91 -13.24
N LEU A 190 -6.76 -11.24 -12.94
CA LEU A 190 -7.10 -10.78 -11.60
C LEU A 190 -8.19 -11.66 -10.97
N PRO A 191 -8.29 -11.70 -9.63
CA PRO A 191 -9.38 -12.38 -8.95
C PRO A 191 -10.74 -11.83 -9.38
N ASP A 192 -11.68 -12.76 -9.57
CA ASP A 192 -13.09 -12.43 -9.79
C ASP A 192 -13.57 -11.60 -8.59
N HIS A 193 -14.24 -10.48 -8.84
CA HIS A 193 -14.73 -9.53 -7.83
C HIS A 193 -13.71 -8.63 -7.12
N LEU A 194 -12.42 -8.65 -7.46
CA LEU A 194 -11.47 -7.69 -6.88
C LEU A 194 -11.84 -6.24 -7.22
N TYR A 195 -12.03 -5.93 -8.50
CA TYR A 195 -12.47 -4.60 -8.96
C TYR A 195 -13.91 -4.61 -9.49
N PHE A 196 -14.29 -5.65 -10.24
CA PHE A 196 -15.63 -5.83 -10.79
C PHE A 196 -16.50 -6.68 -9.86
N ARG A 197 -17.11 -6.06 -8.84
CA ARG A 197 -17.95 -6.73 -7.84
C ARG A 197 -19.33 -7.21 -8.37
N GLY A 198 -19.58 -7.04 -9.67
CA GLY A 198 -20.78 -7.49 -10.38
C GLY A 198 -21.91 -6.46 -10.39
N ASP A 199 -22.83 -6.61 -11.34
CA ASP A 199 -23.89 -5.64 -11.68
C ASP A 199 -24.90 -5.35 -10.53
N HIS A 200 -24.84 -6.11 -9.43
CA HIS A 200 -25.75 -6.00 -8.30
C HIS A 200 -25.16 -5.29 -7.08
N MET A 201 -23.85 -4.99 -7.09
CA MET A 201 -23.17 -4.32 -5.98
C MET A 201 -22.88 -2.85 -6.34
N PRO A 202 -23.75 -1.91 -5.96
CA PRO A 202 -23.54 -0.51 -6.28
C PRO A 202 -22.36 0.06 -5.49
N ILE A 203 -21.66 0.98 -6.14
CA ILE A 203 -20.63 1.84 -5.56
C ILE A 203 -21.27 3.20 -5.25
N LYS A 204 -20.89 3.81 -4.14
CA LYS A 204 -21.40 5.12 -3.74
C LYS A 204 -20.87 6.20 -4.69
N PHE A 205 -21.76 7.04 -5.22
CA PHE A 205 -21.46 8.22 -6.02
C PHE A 205 -22.26 9.41 -5.48
N VAL A 206 -21.66 10.14 -4.54
CA VAL A 206 -22.37 11.19 -3.77
C VAL A 206 -23.66 10.60 -3.17
N ASP A 207 -24.84 11.15 -3.49
CA ASP A 207 -26.15 10.69 -3.02
C ASP A 207 -26.79 9.64 -3.96
N ARG A 208 -26.03 9.08 -4.90
CA ARG A 208 -26.50 8.13 -5.92
C ARG A 208 -25.69 6.83 -5.89
N LEU A 209 -26.25 5.82 -6.56
CA LEU A 209 -25.60 4.53 -6.78
C LEU A 209 -24.98 4.50 -8.18
N PHE A 210 -23.76 3.99 -8.27
CA PHE A 210 -23.05 3.74 -9.52
C PHE A 210 -22.81 2.24 -9.68
N TYR A 211 -23.06 1.70 -10.86
CA TYR A 211 -22.87 0.28 -11.15
C TYR A 211 -21.67 0.12 -12.08
N LEU A 212 -20.58 -0.45 -11.55
CA LEU A 212 -19.43 -0.80 -12.36
C LEU A 212 -19.70 -2.12 -13.07
N THR A 213 -20.08 -2.03 -14.34
CA THR A 213 -20.46 -3.20 -15.15
C THR A 213 -19.24 -3.85 -15.80
N ASN A 214 -19.42 -5.07 -16.27
CA ASN A 214 -18.43 -5.79 -17.09
C ASN A 214 -18.15 -5.11 -18.44
N ASP A 215 -18.92 -4.09 -18.81
CA ASP A 215 -18.71 -3.27 -20.01
C ASP A 215 -17.91 -1.98 -19.74
N SER A 216 -17.20 -1.93 -18.63
CA SER A 216 -16.31 -0.84 -18.27
C SER A 216 -14.85 -1.29 -18.32
N ALA A 217 -13.96 -0.37 -18.71
CA ALA A 217 -12.52 -0.54 -18.57
C ALA A 217 -11.99 0.48 -17.56
N LEU A 218 -10.92 0.10 -16.85
CA LEU A 218 -10.25 0.93 -15.86
C LEU A 218 -8.84 1.25 -16.34
N GLU A 219 -8.37 2.48 -16.18
CA GLU A 219 -6.95 2.84 -16.25
C GLU A 219 -6.46 3.17 -14.84
N ASN A 220 -5.43 2.47 -14.34
CA ASN A 220 -4.81 2.82 -13.07
C ASN A 220 -3.97 4.09 -13.26
N LEU A 221 -4.25 5.12 -12.45
CA LEU A 221 -3.49 6.37 -12.44
C LEU A 221 -2.57 6.46 -11.23
N TYR A 222 -3.08 6.06 -10.06
CA TYR A 222 -2.34 6.10 -8.82
C TYR A 222 -2.62 4.82 -8.02
N ARG A 223 -1.58 4.33 -7.35
CA ARG A 223 -1.65 3.21 -6.40
C ARG A 223 -0.62 3.49 -5.31
N LEU A 224 -1.09 3.81 -4.11
CA LEU A 224 -0.29 4.42 -3.06
C LEU A 224 -0.27 3.58 -1.80
N ASN A 225 0.93 3.37 -1.27
CA ASN A 225 1.16 2.90 0.08
C ASN A 225 1.24 4.12 1.02
N VAL A 226 0.14 4.47 1.67
CA VAL A 226 -0.01 5.76 2.35
C VAL A 226 0.74 5.75 3.69
N GLY A 227 1.65 6.72 3.86
CA GLY A 227 2.56 6.79 5.00
C GLY A 227 3.64 5.71 5.04
N GLY A 228 3.76 4.91 3.96
CA GLY A 228 4.75 3.86 3.82
C GLY A 228 5.82 4.16 2.76
N ASN A 229 6.71 3.20 2.57
CA ASN A 229 7.69 3.21 1.47
C ASN A 229 7.09 2.60 0.20
N ASP A 230 7.78 2.80 -0.93
CA ASP A 230 7.45 2.11 -2.18
C ASP A 230 7.41 0.59 -1.96
N VAL A 231 6.40 -0.05 -2.56
CA VAL A 231 6.26 -1.51 -2.61
C VAL A 231 6.57 -1.96 -4.02
N GLU A 232 7.67 -2.68 -4.16
CA GLU A 232 8.12 -3.22 -5.43
C GLU A 232 7.17 -4.31 -5.94
N ILE A 233 7.13 -4.53 -7.25
CA ILE A 233 6.23 -5.51 -7.88
C ILE A 233 6.39 -6.94 -7.36
N GLN A 234 7.56 -7.28 -6.83
CA GLN A 234 7.89 -8.60 -6.28
C GLN A 234 7.29 -8.82 -4.88
N ASP A 235 7.02 -7.74 -4.16
CA ASP A 235 6.48 -7.72 -2.80
C ASP A 235 4.96 -7.53 -2.78
N ASP A 236 4.34 -7.40 -3.97
CA ASP A 236 2.88 -7.44 -4.14
C ASP A 236 2.34 -8.87 -4.01
N SER A 237 1.02 -8.97 -3.88
CA SER A 237 0.26 -10.21 -3.78
C SER A 237 0.14 -10.96 -5.12
N ARG A 238 1.27 -11.20 -5.80
CA ARG A 238 1.41 -11.98 -7.06
C ARG A 238 0.69 -11.42 -8.28
N MET A 239 0.17 -10.19 -8.21
CA MET A 239 -0.39 -9.47 -9.36
C MET A 239 0.58 -8.43 -9.94
N PHE A 240 1.79 -8.35 -9.39
CA PHE A 240 2.89 -7.47 -9.82
C PHE A 240 2.51 -5.99 -9.90
N ARG A 241 1.64 -5.55 -8.99
CA ARG A 241 1.30 -4.14 -8.79
C ARG A 241 2.43 -3.46 -8.02
N ALA A 242 2.84 -2.28 -8.46
CA ALA A 242 3.73 -1.44 -7.65
C ALA A 242 2.87 -0.45 -6.86
N TRP A 243 3.26 -0.17 -5.61
CA TRP A 243 2.61 0.86 -4.79
C TRP A 243 3.62 1.96 -4.47
N SER A 244 3.29 3.20 -4.81
CA SER A 244 4.18 4.34 -4.57
C SER A 244 3.94 4.98 -3.21
N GLN A 245 4.93 5.71 -2.68
CA GLN A 245 4.70 6.60 -1.54
C GLN A 245 3.67 7.69 -1.87
N ASP A 246 3.00 8.24 -0.85
CA ASP A 246 2.00 9.29 -1.02
C ASP A 246 2.55 10.72 -0.88
N ASP A 247 3.81 10.89 -0.44
CA ASP A 247 4.39 12.18 -0.04
C ASP A 247 4.33 13.26 -1.13
N ASP A 248 4.52 12.88 -2.40
CA ASP A 248 4.50 13.81 -3.54
C ASP A 248 3.09 14.37 -3.85
N TYR A 249 2.04 13.79 -3.26
CA TYR A 249 0.65 14.16 -3.51
C TYR A 249 0.02 14.91 -2.35
N ILE A 250 0.70 15.05 -1.21
CA ILE A 250 0.16 15.74 -0.03
C ILE A 250 0.05 17.24 -0.31
N LEU A 251 -1.09 17.81 0.05
CA LEU A 251 -1.32 19.25 -0.03
C LEU A 251 -0.91 19.94 1.27
N GLY A 252 -0.16 21.03 1.12
CA GLY A 252 0.23 21.90 2.24
C GLY A 252 1.54 21.50 2.92
N ALA A 253 1.76 22.03 4.12
CA ALA A 253 2.97 21.79 4.90
C ALA A 253 2.76 20.73 6.00
N ASP A 254 1.54 20.25 6.17
CA ASP A 254 1.20 19.27 7.20
C ASP A 254 1.19 17.86 6.62
N PHE A 255 2.30 17.15 6.84
CA PHE A 255 2.46 15.77 6.41
C PHE A 255 1.79 14.78 7.38
N GLY A 256 1.18 15.25 8.48
CA GLY A 256 0.68 14.37 9.52
C GLY A 256 1.77 13.53 10.18
N TYR A 257 1.37 12.38 10.72
CA TYR A 257 2.24 11.37 11.30
C TYR A 257 2.05 10.04 10.56
N THR A 258 3.12 9.26 10.42
CA THR A 258 3.12 8.00 9.67
C THR A 258 3.40 6.81 10.61
N PRO A 259 2.39 6.27 11.30
CA PRO A 259 2.58 5.08 12.11
C PRO A 259 2.95 3.90 11.22
N HIS A 260 3.94 3.13 11.68
CA HIS A 260 4.31 1.86 11.10
C HIS A 260 4.33 0.80 12.19
N ALA A 261 3.65 -0.32 11.95
CA ALA A 261 3.62 -1.44 12.87
C ALA A 261 4.43 -2.60 12.28
N GLU A 262 5.72 -2.65 12.60
CA GLU A 262 6.56 -3.80 12.30
C GLU A 262 6.03 -5.05 13.02
N ASP A 263 6.04 -6.20 12.34
CA ASP A 263 5.66 -7.52 12.87
C ASP A 263 4.22 -7.66 13.40
N LEU A 264 3.31 -6.75 13.03
CA LEU A 264 1.90 -6.80 13.42
C LEU A 264 1.09 -7.65 12.42
N PRO A 265 0.56 -8.82 12.81
CA PRO A 265 -0.13 -9.70 11.87
C PRO A 265 -1.46 -9.10 11.42
N ILE A 266 -1.63 -8.94 10.11
CA ILE A 266 -2.90 -8.48 9.54
C ILE A 266 -3.92 -9.63 9.44
N LYS A 267 -5.11 -9.41 10.01
CA LYS A 267 -6.21 -10.37 10.09
C LYS A 267 -7.13 -10.23 8.87
N TYR A 268 -6.65 -10.67 7.71
CA TYR A 268 -7.44 -10.68 6.47
C TYR A 268 -8.77 -11.44 6.62
N THR A 269 -9.76 -11.03 5.83
CA THR A 269 -11.11 -11.60 5.85
C THR A 269 -11.53 -12.03 4.44
N ASP A 270 -12.63 -12.77 4.31
CA ASP A 270 -13.18 -13.10 2.98
C ASP A 270 -13.62 -11.85 2.19
N GLN A 271 -13.94 -10.75 2.88
CA GLN A 271 -14.29 -9.47 2.24
C GLN A 271 -13.06 -8.68 1.78
N THR A 272 -11.93 -8.89 2.44
CA THR A 272 -10.65 -8.25 2.11
C THR A 272 -9.56 -9.31 2.26
N PRO A 273 -9.45 -10.22 1.27
CA PRO A 273 -8.47 -11.29 1.29
C PRO A 273 -7.04 -10.75 1.06
N PRO A 274 -5.99 -11.55 1.32
CA PRO A 274 -4.58 -11.12 1.24
C PRO A 274 -4.15 -10.57 -0.12
N TYR A 275 -4.87 -10.89 -1.20
CA TYR A 275 -4.60 -10.36 -2.52
C TYR A 275 -5.19 -8.96 -2.77
N SER A 276 -6.00 -8.43 -1.86
CA SER A 276 -6.60 -7.09 -2.03
C SER A 276 -5.52 -6.02 -2.08
N ALA A 277 -4.57 -6.07 -1.14
CA ALA A 277 -3.33 -5.30 -1.11
C ALA A 277 -2.32 -6.06 -0.22
N PRO A 278 -1.00 -5.93 -0.45
CA PRO A 278 0.00 -6.61 0.36
C PRO A 278 -0.02 -6.11 1.81
N GLU A 279 0.49 -6.93 2.74
CA GLU A 279 0.45 -6.66 4.18
C GLU A 279 1.07 -5.31 4.55
N ILE A 280 2.17 -4.95 3.88
CA ILE A 280 2.85 -3.68 4.09
C ILE A 280 1.93 -2.46 3.90
N VAL A 281 0.93 -2.54 3.01
CA VAL A 281 -0.05 -1.46 2.81
C VAL A 281 -0.94 -1.29 4.03
N TYR A 282 -1.29 -2.36 4.73
CA TYR A 282 -2.15 -2.31 5.91
C TYR A 282 -1.38 -2.13 7.23
N THR A 283 -0.05 -2.27 7.23
CA THR A 283 0.81 -2.03 8.40
C THR A 283 1.48 -0.65 8.40
N THR A 284 1.27 0.15 7.36
CA THR A 284 1.57 1.58 7.33
C THR A 284 0.29 2.40 7.23
N SER A 285 0.35 3.64 7.70
CA SER A 285 -0.73 4.60 7.53
C SER A 285 -0.20 6.03 7.58
N ARG A 286 -1.01 6.98 7.12
CA ARG A 286 -0.87 8.39 7.45
C ARG A 286 -2.06 8.83 8.29
N VAL A 287 -1.74 9.55 9.36
CA VAL A 287 -2.67 9.95 10.42
C VAL A 287 -2.50 11.45 10.65
N MET A 288 -3.56 12.17 11.01
CA MET A 288 -3.46 13.62 11.23
C MET A 288 -2.51 13.93 12.40
N ALA A 289 -1.70 14.97 12.23
CA ALA A 289 -1.00 15.58 13.35
C ALA A 289 -2.01 16.32 14.26
N ASN A 290 -1.66 16.48 15.54
CA ASN A 290 -2.60 16.96 16.57
C ASN A 290 -3.18 18.37 16.32
N THR A 291 -2.53 19.17 15.47
CA THR A 291 -2.96 20.54 15.12
C THR A 291 -3.54 20.66 13.71
N SER A 292 -3.56 19.57 12.94
CA SER A 292 -4.09 19.58 11.56
C SER A 292 -5.62 19.65 11.56
N ILE A 293 -6.19 20.29 10.55
CA ILE A 293 -7.64 20.33 10.33
C ILE A 293 -8.10 19.12 9.51
N SER A 294 -7.26 18.68 8.57
CA SER A 294 -7.50 17.57 7.64
C SER A 294 -6.17 16.95 7.19
N LEU A 295 -6.22 15.73 6.66
CA LEU A 295 -5.20 15.21 5.73
C LEU A 295 -5.69 15.45 4.30
N GLU A 296 -4.84 16.03 3.45
CA GLU A 296 -5.23 16.41 2.10
C GLU A 296 -4.24 15.92 1.05
N TRP A 297 -4.77 15.42 -0.07
CA TRP A 297 -4.00 15.01 -1.23
C TRP A 297 -4.56 15.65 -2.50
N ALA A 298 -3.71 15.89 -3.49
CA ALA A 298 -4.09 16.35 -4.83
C ALA A 298 -3.50 15.45 -5.91
N PHE A 299 -4.37 15.03 -6.83
CA PHE A 299 -4.00 14.15 -7.93
C PHE A 299 -4.32 14.82 -9.28
N PRO A 300 -3.32 15.14 -10.11
CA PRO A 300 -3.57 15.66 -11.46
C PRO A 300 -4.23 14.61 -12.37
N VAL A 301 -5.55 14.71 -12.54
CA VAL A 301 -6.35 13.79 -13.36
C VAL A 301 -6.89 14.47 -14.63
N ASP A 302 -7.46 13.68 -15.54
CA ASP A 302 -8.03 14.16 -16.81
C ASP A 302 -9.50 14.53 -16.64
N SER A 303 -9.89 15.74 -17.00
CA SER A 303 -11.29 16.14 -16.82
C SER A 303 -12.27 15.41 -17.74
N GLY A 304 -13.52 15.27 -17.29
CA GLY A 304 -14.59 14.63 -18.06
C GLY A 304 -14.62 13.10 -18.00
N PHE A 305 -14.05 12.52 -16.94
CA PHE A 305 -14.13 11.08 -16.65
C PHE A 305 -14.71 10.82 -15.25
N PHE A 306 -15.27 9.62 -15.10
CA PHE A 306 -15.54 9.06 -13.78
C PHE A 306 -14.23 8.51 -13.23
N TYR A 307 -14.08 8.61 -11.91
CA TYR A 307 -12.96 8.09 -11.16
C TYR A 307 -13.44 7.15 -10.07
N LEU A 308 -12.86 5.96 -10.01
CA LEU A 308 -13.04 5.00 -8.92
C LEU A 308 -11.89 5.22 -7.94
N LEU A 309 -12.23 5.57 -6.71
CA LEU A 309 -11.32 5.76 -5.60
C LEU A 309 -11.50 4.61 -4.63
N ARG A 310 -10.45 3.80 -4.48
CA ARG A 310 -10.42 2.70 -3.51
C ARG A 310 -9.54 3.08 -2.34
N PHE A 311 -10.15 3.23 -1.18
CA PHE A 311 -9.48 3.53 0.07
C PHE A 311 -9.24 2.25 0.83
N HIS A 312 -7.99 2.04 1.25
CA HIS A 312 -7.60 0.93 2.11
C HIS A 312 -7.45 1.43 3.54
N PHE A 313 -8.11 0.76 4.48
CA PHE A 313 -8.10 1.06 5.90
C PHE A 313 -7.75 -0.17 6.72
N CYS A 314 -6.97 0.02 7.77
CA CYS A 314 -6.67 -0.95 8.81
C CYS A 314 -6.24 -0.17 10.05
N GLU A 315 -7.02 -0.27 11.14
CA GLU A 315 -6.65 0.37 12.40
C GLU A 315 -5.57 -0.46 13.10
N ILE A 316 -4.37 0.11 13.15
CA ILE A 316 -3.14 -0.52 13.69
C ILE A 316 -2.60 0.20 14.92
N GLN A 317 -3.14 1.37 15.28
CA GLN A 317 -2.66 2.11 16.44
C GLN A 317 -3.22 1.52 17.72
N PHE A 318 -2.33 1.17 18.65
CA PHE A 318 -2.70 0.50 19.90
C PHE A 318 -3.61 1.34 20.80
N GLU A 319 -3.64 2.67 20.62
CA GLU A 319 -4.50 3.56 21.38
C GLU A 319 -5.96 3.59 20.90
N VAL A 320 -6.23 3.09 19.67
CA VAL A 320 -7.56 3.05 19.05
C VAL A 320 -8.02 1.59 18.94
N ILE A 321 -8.90 1.19 19.84
CA ILE A 321 -9.34 -0.20 20.05
C ILE A 321 -10.86 -0.33 19.89
N GLU A 322 -11.61 0.68 20.32
CA GLU A 322 -13.08 0.63 20.40
C GLU A 322 -13.75 1.50 19.34
N GLN A 323 -15.02 1.19 19.07
CA GLN A 323 -15.87 2.01 18.21
C GLN A 323 -16.00 3.42 18.78
N ASN A 324 -16.19 4.40 17.91
CA ASN A 324 -16.29 5.82 18.23
C ASN A 324 -15.02 6.40 18.88
N GLU A 325 -13.87 5.72 18.86
CA GLU A 325 -12.61 6.34 19.29
C GLU A 325 -12.00 7.22 18.22
N ARG A 326 -12.12 6.85 16.94
CA ARG A 326 -11.68 7.65 15.80
C ARG A 326 -12.75 7.66 14.72
N VAL A 327 -13.33 8.84 14.50
CA VAL A 327 -14.40 9.03 13.50
C VAL A 327 -14.06 10.22 12.63
N PHE A 328 -14.13 10.04 11.31
CA PHE A 328 -13.78 11.08 10.34
C PHE A 328 -14.71 11.06 9.12
N ASP A 329 -14.67 12.14 8.36
CA ASP A 329 -15.37 12.28 7.09
C ASP A 329 -14.36 12.21 5.95
N VAL A 330 -14.77 11.61 4.84
CA VAL A 330 -14.00 11.54 3.59
C VAL A 330 -14.68 12.46 2.59
N SER A 331 -13.94 13.42 2.07
CA SER A 331 -14.42 14.40 1.09
C SER A 331 -13.56 14.40 -0.16
N VAL A 332 -14.19 14.57 -1.32
CA VAL A 332 -13.53 14.73 -2.61
C VAL A 332 -14.01 16.03 -3.24
N ASP A 333 -13.08 16.90 -3.65
CA ASP A 333 -13.37 18.24 -4.16
C ASP A 333 -14.31 19.06 -3.23
N ASN A 334 -14.06 18.98 -1.92
CA ASN A 334 -14.87 19.59 -0.86
C ASN A 334 -16.32 19.07 -0.77
N GLN A 335 -16.64 17.94 -1.41
CA GLN A 335 -17.93 17.26 -1.28
C GLN A 335 -17.75 15.98 -0.45
N PRO A 336 -18.54 15.78 0.62
CA PRO A 336 -18.46 14.57 1.42
C PRO A 336 -18.88 13.35 0.58
N VAL A 337 -18.00 12.37 0.46
CA VAL A 337 -18.29 11.07 -0.19
C VAL A 337 -18.58 10.00 0.85
N ASP A 338 -18.06 10.11 2.07
CA ASP A 338 -18.51 9.34 3.21
C ASP A 338 -18.40 10.13 4.51
N VAL A 339 -19.35 9.93 5.42
CA VAL A 339 -19.42 10.65 6.68
C VAL A 339 -19.49 9.67 7.83
N GLN A 340 -18.92 10.05 8.97
CA GLN A 340 -18.84 9.20 10.16
C GLN A 340 -18.15 7.85 9.91
N VAL A 341 -17.07 7.88 9.13
CA VAL A 341 -16.20 6.73 8.93
C VAL A 341 -15.56 6.34 10.25
N ASP A 342 -15.81 5.10 10.67
CA ASP A 342 -15.20 4.46 11.82
C ASP A 342 -14.72 3.07 11.38
N VAL A 343 -13.39 2.91 11.33
CA VAL A 343 -12.75 1.68 10.85
C VAL A 343 -13.04 0.52 11.80
N ILE A 344 -12.98 0.75 13.12
CA ILE A 344 -13.26 -0.30 14.12
C ILE A 344 -14.73 -0.72 14.07
N PHE A 345 -15.65 0.21 13.84
CA PHE A 345 -17.06 -0.10 13.63
C PHE A 345 -17.26 -0.98 12.38
N TRP A 346 -16.59 -0.67 11.28
CA TRP A 346 -16.71 -1.46 10.05
C TRP A 346 -16.11 -2.87 10.16
N THR A 347 -14.97 -3.01 10.82
CA THR A 347 -14.21 -4.25 10.83
C THR A 347 -14.52 -5.14 12.04
N GLY A 348 -15.09 -4.56 13.09
CA GLY A 348 -15.34 -5.23 14.37
C GLY A 348 -14.10 -5.36 15.26
N GLY A 349 -12.97 -4.75 14.89
CA GLY A 349 -11.75 -4.78 15.70
C GLY A 349 -10.49 -4.30 14.99
N THR A 350 -9.38 -4.26 15.74
CA THR A 350 -8.06 -3.83 15.27
C THR A 350 -7.40 -4.87 14.36
N GLN A 351 -6.51 -4.39 13.48
CA GLN A 351 -5.69 -5.20 12.57
C GLN A 351 -6.48 -5.97 11.51
N ILE A 352 -7.76 -5.65 11.33
CA ILE A 352 -8.63 -6.26 10.32
C ILE A 352 -8.70 -5.25 9.16
N PRO A 353 -8.18 -5.60 7.97
CA PRO A 353 -8.16 -4.68 6.85
C PRO A 353 -9.52 -4.62 6.17
N ILE A 354 -9.81 -3.47 5.57
CA ILE A 354 -10.99 -3.27 4.75
C ILE A 354 -10.70 -2.26 3.65
N PHE A 355 -11.31 -2.42 2.48
CA PHE A 355 -11.34 -1.37 1.47
C PHE A 355 -12.75 -0.87 1.19
N ARG A 356 -12.83 0.39 0.74
CA ARG A 356 -14.06 1.08 0.35
C ARG A 356 -13.87 1.77 -0.98
N ASP A 357 -14.83 1.55 -1.87
CA ASP A 357 -14.85 2.16 -3.19
C ASP A 357 -15.84 3.31 -3.22
N TYR A 358 -15.43 4.41 -3.82
CA TYR A 358 -16.29 5.54 -4.16
C TYR A 358 -16.08 5.88 -5.62
N VAL A 359 -17.15 6.25 -6.31
CA VAL A 359 -17.05 6.87 -7.63
C VAL A 359 -17.22 8.37 -7.46
N VAL A 360 -16.47 9.14 -8.23
CA VAL A 360 -16.62 10.59 -8.37
C VAL A 360 -16.57 10.94 -9.86
N TRP A 361 -17.14 12.09 -10.22
CA TRP A 361 -17.12 12.59 -11.59
C TRP A 361 -16.33 13.89 -11.61
N ASP A 362 -15.27 13.93 -12.40
CA ASP A 362 -14.53 15.18 -12.58
C ASP A 362 -15.21 16.06 -13.64
N CYS A 363 -16.31 16.70 -13.23
CA CYS A 363 -16.74 17.96 -13.82
C CYS A 363 -16.97 18.96 -12.68
N SER A 364 -16.42 20.16 -12.85
CA SER A 364 -16.93 21.31 -12.12
C SER A 364 -18.44 21.38 -12.34
N TYR A 365 -19.22 21.23 -11.27
CA TYR A 365 -20.69 21.39 -11.29
C TYR A 365 -21.12 22.75 -11.89
N ILE A 366 -20.20 23.72 -11.99
CA ILE A 366 -20.45 25.05 -12.56
C ILE A 366 -20.51 25.03 -14.10
N PHE A 367 -20.01 23.98 -14.79
CA PHE A 367 -19.89 23.97 -16.25
C PHE A 367 -20.40 22.69 -16.92
N TRP A 368 -21.55 22.17 -16.50
CA TRP A 368 -22.22 21.08 -17.25
C TRP A 368 -22.49 21.45 -18.73
N ASN A 369 -22.56 22.74 -19.06
CA ASN A 369 -22.79 23.27 -20.41
C ASN A 369 -21.52 23.65 -21.21
N ARG A 370 -20.31 23.35 -20.72
CA ARG A 370 -19.05 23.61 -21.46
C ARG A 370 -18.10 22.43 -21.45
N VAL A 371 -18.60 21.21 -21.65
CA VAL A 371 -17.74 20.19 -22.26
C VAL A 371 -17.62 20.57 -23.73
N SER A 372 -16.50 21.20 -24.09
CA SER A 372 -16.17 21.43 -25.49
C SER A 372 -16.09 20.06 -26.19
N ASN A 373 -16.92 19.85 -27.21
CA ASN A 373 -16.85 18.67 -28.09
C ASN A 373 -15.55 18.61 -28.94
N ASP A 374 -14.52 19.40 -28.59
CA ASP A 374 -13.25 19.48 -29.31
C ASP A 374 -12.22 18.44 -28.85
N GLY A 375 -12.56 17.60 -27.86
CA GLY A 375 -11.68 16.55 -27.34
C GLY A 375 -10.55 17.05 -26.45
N ARG A 376 -10.51 18.35 -26.10
CA ARG A 376 -9.50 18.93 -25.21
C ARG A 376 -9.94 18.78 -23.75
N ARG A 377 -9.73 17.59 -23.20
CA ARG A 377 -9.88 17.33 -21.76
C ARG A 377 -8.60 17.81 -21.07
N GLY A 378 -8.67 18.94 -20.35
CA GLY A 378 -7.55 19.47 -19.57
C GLY A 378 -7.23 18.62 -18.34
N LYS A 379 -6.07 18.88 -17.72
CA LYS A 379 -5.72 18.32 -16.40
C LYS A 379 -6.37 19.16 -15.28
N LYS A 380 -6.88 18.49 -14.25
CA LYS A 380 -7.38 19.11 -13.01
C LYS A 380 -6.92 18.31 -11.80
N ASP A 381 -6.66 18.99 -10.70
CA ASP A 381 -6.39 18.32 -9.43
C ASP A 381 -7.68 17.78 -8.82
N LEU A 382 -7.77 16.46 -8.69
CA LEU A 382 -8.75 15.79 -7.84
C LEU A 382 -8.27 15.90 -6.39
N ARG A 383 -9.01 16.62 -5.55
CA ARG A 383 -8.60 16.89 -4.17
C ARG A 383 -9.30 15.96 -3.21
N LEU A 384 -8.53 15.19 -2.46
CA LEU A 384 -9.00 14.33 -1.39
C LEU A 384 -8.75 15.02 -0.05
N SER A 385 -9.73 15.00 0.85
CA SER A 385 -9.60 15.50 2.23
C SER A 385 -10.24 14.52 3.21
N LEU A 386 -9.50 14.18 4.26
CA LEU A 386 -9.98 13.40 5.40
C LEU A 386 -9.97 14.30 6.64
N SER A 387 -11.12 14.52 7.26
CA SER A 387 -11.27 15.47 8.38
C SER A 387 -12.01 14.84 9.57
N PRO A 388 -11.64 15.14 10.83
CA PRO A 388 -12.29 14.54 12.00
C PRO A 388 -13.76 14.91 12.10
N ASN A 389 -14.60 13.95 12.48
CA ASN A 389 -16.02 14.17 12.72
C ASN A 389 -16.30 14.23 14.24
N THR A 390 -16.57 15.43 14.76
CA THR A 390 -16.74 15.66 16.20
C THR A 390 -18.16 15.43 16.72
N ARG A 391 -19.13 15.10 15.84
CA ARG A 391 -20.56 15.03 16.18
C ARG A 391 -20.89 13.93 17.18
N GLY A 392 -20.18 12.80 17.10
CA GLY A 392 -20.33 11.65 18.01
C GLY A 392 -19.48 11.75 19.29
N HIS A 393 -18.81 12.89 19.51
CA HIS A 393 -17.81 13.06 20.57
C HIS A 393 -16.77 11.92 20.61
N PRO A 394 -16.11 11.61 19.48
CA PRO A 394 -15.11 10.56 19.48
C PRO A 394 -13.94 10.92 20.40
N LYS A 395 -13.27 9.89 20.90
CA LYS A 395 -12.13 10.07 21.82
C LYS A 395 -10.97 10.84 21.19
N TYR A 396 -10.73 10.62 19.90
CA TYR A 396 -9.66 11.24 19.13
C TYR A 396 -10.22 12.01 17.93
N ASN A 397 -9.84 13.29 17.83
CA ASN A 397 -10.11 14.11 16.65
C ASN A 397 -9.04 13.83 15.59
N ASN A 398 -9.16 12.70 14.91
CA ASN A 398 -8.14 12.23 13.98
C ASN A 398 -8.77 11.49 12.79
N ALA A 399 -8.01 11.34 11.71
CA ALA A 399 -8.34 10.55 10.54
C ALA A 399 -7.12 9.69 10.15
N LEU A 400 -7.37 8.59 9.44
CA LEU A 400 -6.31 7.68 9.00
C LEU A 400 -6.55 7.22 7.56
N LEU A 401 -5.47 6.91 6.85
CA LEU A 401 -5.51 6.19 5.58
C LEU A 401 -4.28 5.28 5.46
N ASN A 402 -4.47 4.03 5.00
CA ASN A 402 -3.39 3.05 4.84
C ASN A 402 -2.94 2.91 3.38
N GLY A 403 -3.88 2.99 2.44
CA GLY A 403 -3.57 2.92 1.01
C GLY A 403 -4.66 3.56 0.16
N LEU A 404 -4.30 3.91 -1.08
CA LEU A 404 -5.23 4.53 -2.03
C LEU A 404 -4.96 4.01 -3.44
N GLU A 405 -6.01 3.60 -4.14
CA GLU A 405 -5.95 3.38 -5.59
C GLU A 405 -6.93 4.31 -6.30
N VAL A 406 -6.49 4.90 -7.42
CA VAL A 406 -7.28 5.81 -8.25
C VAL A 406 -7.30 5.28 -9.67
N PHE A 407 -8.51 4.98 -10.15
CA PHE A 407 -8.72 4.50 -11.51
C PHE A 407 -9.61 5.46 -12.30
N LYS A 408 -9.24 5.74 -13.54
CA LYS A 408 -10.13 6.37 -14.52
C LYS A 408 -11.04 5.31 -15.14
N LEU A 409 -12.32 5.59 -15.25
CA LEU A 409 -13.29 4.70 -15.90
C LEU A 409 -13.49 5.10 -17.36
N SER A 410 -13.71 4.11 -18.22
CA SER A 410 -14.09 4.35 -19.61
C SER A 410 -15.39 5.14 -19.72
N ASP A 411 -15.45 6.09 -20.65
CA ASP A 411 -16.65 6.86 -20.92
C ASP A 411 -17.73 6.06 -21.66
N ALA A 412 -18.88 6.70 -21.95
CA ALA A 412 -19.99 6.08 -22.65
C ALA A 412 -19.65 5.59 -24.07
N ASN A 413 -18.55 6.07 -24.66
CA ASN A 413 -18.04 5.62 -25.96
C ASN A 413 -16.97 4.52 -25.80
N ARG A 414 -16.85 3.92 -24.61
CA ARG A 414 -15.83 2.93 -24.26
C ARG A 414 -14.40 3.45 -24.46
N SER A 415 -14.18 4.74 -24.21
CA SER A 415 -12.86 5.36 -24.34
C SER A 415 -12.26 5.72 -22.98
N LEU A 416 -10.96 5.45 -22.83
CA LEU A 416 -10.09 5.95 -21.77
C LEU A 416 -9.11 7.01 -22.29
N ALA A 417 -9.13 7.26 -23.60
CA ALA A 417 -8.12 8.07 -24.26
C ALA A 417 -8.30 9.56 -24.00
N VAL A 418 -7.16 10.24 -23.90
CA VAL A 418 -7.08 11.68 -23.64
C VAL A 418 -6.09 12.29 -24.64
N ALA A 419 -6.25 13.57 -24.94
CA ALA A 419 -5.29 14.31 -25.76
C ALA A 419 -3.90 14.29 -25.09
N ASN A 420 -2.85 14.33 -25.92
CA ASN A 420 -1.49 14.49 -25.40
C ASN A 420 -1.38 15.81 -24.63
N PRO A 421 -0.52 15.86 -23.59
CA PRO A 421 -0.24 17.11 -22.91
C PRO A 421 0.31 18.15 -23.89
N GLU A 422 -0.03 19.42 -23.67
CA GLU A 422 0.54 20.50 -24.47
C GLU A 422 2.07 20.52 -24.29
N PRO A 423 2.85 20.62 -25.38
CA PRO A 423 4.29 20.81 -25.27
C PRO A 423 4.54 22.07 -24.44
N THR A 424 5.21 21.94 -23.31
CA THR A 424 5.67 23.09 -22.53
C THR A 424 6.69 23.86 -23.36
N GLY A 425 6.20 24.78 -24.19
CA GLY A 425 7.00 25.87 -24.73
C GLY A 425 7.59 26.61 -23.53
N SER A 426 8.89 26.90 -23.58
CA SER A 426 9.69 27.54 -22.53
C SER A 426 8.92 28.63 -21.74
N SER A 427 8.21 28.23 -20.70
CA SER A 427 7.66 29.13 -19.70
C SER A 427 8.63 29.12 -18.55
N SER A 428 9.22 30.29 -18.29
CA SER A 428 10.03 30.63 -17.14
C SER A 428 9.53 29.94 -15.86
N PRO A 429 10.43 29.49 -14.97
CA PRO A 429 10.04 28.73 -13.80
C PRO A 429 9.07 29.54 -12.94
N SER A 430 7.86 29.01 -12.76
CA SER A 430 7.00 29.42 -11.66
C SER A 430 7.79 29.23 -10.36
N PRO A 431 7.66 30.12 -9.34
CA PRO A 431 8.55 30.12 -8.19
C PRO A 431 8.53 28.75 -7.52
N LEU A 432 9.68 28.08 -7.59
CA LEU A 432 9.97 26.87 -6.83
C LEU A 432 9.50 27.09 -5.39
N ALA A 433 8.55 26.27 -4.95
CA ALA A 433 8.50 25.91 -3.54
C ALA A 433 9.93 25.45 -3.19
N LEU A 434 10.56 26.16 -2.27
CA LEU A 434 11.92 25.90 -1.82
C LEU A 434 12.05 24.41 -1.48
N LYS A 435 12.68 23.65 -2.39
CA LYS A 435 13.30 22.38 -2.04
C LYS A 435 14.37 22.71 -1.00
N LEU A 436 14.02 22.65 0.28
CA LEU A 436 15.03 22.48 1.31
C LEU A 436 15.78 21.20 0.94
N PRO A 437 17.13 21.20 0.97
CA PRO A 437 17.89 20.01 0.66
C PRO A 437 17.48 18.92 1.65
N GLY A 438 16.72 17.95 1.16
CA GLY A 438 16.50 16.69 1.84
C GLY A 438 17.87 16.11 2.13
N ASN A 439 18.23 16.04 3.41
CA ASN A 439 19.43 15.37 3.84
C ASN A 439 19.37 13.95 3.28
N LYS A 440 20.21 13.67 2.28
CA LYS A 440 20.52 12.31 1.87
C LYS A 440 20.94 11.58 3.14
N LYS A 441 20.04 10.77 3.71
CA LYS A 441 20.44 9.76 4.69
C LYS A 441 21.35 8.81 3.93
N ASN A 442 22.66 9.03 4.06
CA ASN A 442 23.66 8.07 3.64
C ASN A 442 23.23 6.71 4.21
N LYS A 443 23.12 5.70 3.33
CA LYS A 443 23.09 4.30 3.70
C LYS A 443 24.42 3.98 4.39
N GLY A 444 24.52 4.34 5.66
CA GLY A 444 25.59 3.96 6.56
C GLY A 444 25.09 2.80 7.40
N SER A 445 25.60 1.61 7.12
CA SER A 445 25.49 0.47 8.04
C SER A 445 26.07 0.89 9.38
N CYS A 446 25.20 1.17 10.35
CA CYS A 446 25.59 1.49 11.72
C CYS A 446 25.84 0.17 12.46
N VAL A 447 27.06 -0.36 12.34
CA VAL A 447 27.55 -1.46 13.20
C VAL A 447 28.43 -0.83 14.27
N ILE A 448 27.82 -0.23 15.30
CA ILE A 448 28.43 0.03 16.62
C ILE A 448 27.24 0.18 17.60
N TYR A 449 26.90 -0.75 18.51
CA TYR A 449 27.62 -1.23 19.71
C TYR A 449 26.96 -2.50 20.30
N PRO A 450 27.71 -3.32 21.06
CA PRO A 450 27.28 -3.63 22.42
C PRO A 450 28.42 -3.29 23.40
N VAL A 451 28.42 -2.08 23.93
CA VAL A 451 29.27 -1.72 25.09
C VAL A 451 28.44 -1.30 26.30
N MET A 452 27.11 -1.12 26.17
CA MET A 452 26.24 -0.78 27.30
C MET A 452 25.78 -1.99 28.15
N GLY A 453 26.07 -3.23 27.74
CA GLY A 453 25.86 -4.42 28.59
C GLY A 453 27.01 -4.73 29.55
N SER A 454 28.21 -4.20 29.28
CA SER A 454 29.42 -4.52 30.06
C SER A 454 29.48 -3.75 31.39
N LEU A 455 29.06 -2.49 31.41
CA LEU A 455 29.09 -1.67 32.62
C LEU A 455 28.04 -2.10 33.68
N ILE A 456 26.86 -2.53 33.25
CA ILE A 456 25.82 -3.05 34.16
C ILE A 456 26.21 -4.43 34.69
N GLY A 457 26.78 -5.29 33.84
CA GLY A 457 27.27 -6.61 34.24
C GLY A 457 28.46 -6.55 35.21
N ILE A 458 29.42 -5.64 34.99
CA ILE A 458 30.55 -5.42 35.90
C ILE A 458 30.05 -4.85 37.24
N LEU A 459 29.09 -3.93 37.24
CA LEU A 459 28.54 -3.37 38.47
C LEU A 459 27.78 -4.44 39.29
N ALA A 460 27.00 -5.30 38.64
CA ALA A 460 26.32 -6.42 39.31
C ALA A 460 27.31 -7.46 39.87
N MET A 461 28.38 -7.77 39.13
CA MET A 461 29.46 -8.66 39.59
C MET A 461 30.20 -8.10 40.80
N VAL A 462 30.52 -6.81 40.83
CA VAL A 462 31.17 -6.17 41.98
C VAL A 462 30.27 -6.22 43.21
N ILE A 463 28.97 -5.94 43.06
CA ILE A 463 27.99 -6.05 44.16
C ILE A 463 27.90 -7.49 44.68
N ALA A 464 27.86 -8.49 43.79
CA ALA A 464 27.84 -9.91 44.19
C ALA A 464 29.12 -10.36 44.91
N VAL A 465 30.30 -9.87 44.48
CA VAL A 465 31.57 -10.12 45.17
C VAL A 465 31.63 -9.43 46.53
N CYS A 466 31.06 -8.23 46.67
CA CYS A 466 30.94 -7.54 47.96
C CYS A 466 30.00 -8.29 48.93
N TYR A 467 28.85 -8.78 48.45
CA TYR A 467 27.91 -9.57 49.27
C TYR A 467 28.47 -10.93 49.67
N SER A 468 29.14 -11.65 48.76
CA SER A 468 29.78 -12.93 49.08
C SER A 468 30.93 -12.77 50.07
N ARG A 469 31.72 -11.68 50.00
CA ARG A 469 32.74 -11.36 51.00
C ARG A 469 32.17 -10.96 52.37
N GLN A 470 31.02 -10.28 52.41
CA GLN A 470 30.32 -10.01 53.69
C GLN A 470 29.67 -11.27 54.28
N SER A 471 29.18 -12.19 53.45
CA SER A 471 28.65 -13.49 53.87
C SER A 471 29.74 -14.37 54.50
N ILE A 472 30.96 -14.35 53.93
CA ILE A 472 32.11 -15.10 54.47
C ILE A 472 32.62 -14.48 55.79
N TYR A 473 32.53 -13.15 55.96
CA TYR A 473 32.86 -12.50 57.24
C TYR A 473 31.79 -12.68 58.32
N LYS A 474 30.50 -12.87 57.95
CA LYS A 474 29.41 -13.15 58.90
C LYS A 474 29.22 -14.64 59.23
N HIS A 475 29.71 -15.57 58.39
CA HIS A 475 29.71 -17.01 58.68
C HIS A 475 31.02 -17.53 59.30
N GLY A 476 32.05 -16.69 59.43
CA GLY A 476 33.33 -17.03 60.06
C GLY A 476 33.40 -16.83 61.58
N LEU A 477 32.34 -16.35 62.22
CA LEU A 477 32.34 -16.11 63.67
C LEU A 477 30.96 -16.36 64.30
N SER A 478 30.56 -17.63 64.43
CA SER A 478 29.82 -18.15 65.59
C SER A 478 29.34 -19.59 65.33
N ILE A 479 30.23 -20.57 65.53
CA ILE A 479 29.88 -21.89 66.09
C ILE A 479 31.00 -22.21 67.07
N THR A 480 30.74 -22.12 68.37
CA THR A 480 30.63 -23.28 69.26
C THR A 480 30.10 -22.76 70.60
N SER A 481 28.95 -23.23 71.08
CA SER A 481 28.96 -24.39 71.97
C SER A 481 27.58 -25.06 72.01
N ARG A 482 27.60 -26.39 71.86
CA ARG A 482 26.48 -27.30 72.08
C ARG A 482 26.40 -27.63 73.57
N TYR A 483 25.19 -27.76 74.12
CA TYR A 483 24.75 -28.85 75.01
C TYR A 483 23.21 -28.84 75.02
N ARG A 484 22.53 -29.78 74.34
CA ARG A 484 22.11 -31.14 74.73
C ARG A 484 20.93 -31.18 75.75
N THR A 485 19.82 -31.68 75.21
CA THR A 485 18.80 -32.59 75.79
C THR A 485 17.70 -32.13 76.75
N LEU A 486 16.51 -32.62 76.37
CA LEU A 486 15.16 -32.64 76.93
C LEU A 486 14.99 -32.98 78.43
N THR A 487 13.80 -32.57 78.88
CA THR A 487 12.87 -33.18 79.88
C THR A 487 13.18 -33.04 81.37
N THR A 488 12.37 -32.24 82.08
CA THR A 488 11.20 -32.67 82.89
C THR A 488 10.92 -31.63 84.00
N GLY A 489 9.65 -31.27 84.18
CA GLY A 489 9.08 -31.13 85.53
C GLY A 489 9.24 -29.81 86.30
N SER A 490 8.12 -29.10 86.41
CA SER A 490 7.63 -28.40 87.61
C SER A 490 8.31 -27.10 88.06
N ARG A 491 7.54 -25.99 87.99
CA ARG A 491 7.04 -25.17 89.14
C ARG A 491 6.79 -23.72 88.71
N LEU A 492 5.54 -23.28 88.89
CA LEU A 492 5.15 -21.87 89.11
C LEU A 492 5.78 -21.36 90.43
N PRO A 493 5.95 -20.03 90.67
CA PRO A 493 4.92 -19.00 90.44
C PRO A 493 5.37 -17.62 89.89
N LEU A 494 4.35 -16.86 89.48
CA LEU A 494 4.21 -15.39 89.27
C LEU A 494 4.76 -14.51 90.43
N PRO A 495 4.74 -13.14 90.40
CA PRO A 495 4.01 -12.20 89.49
C PRO A 495 4.75 -10.88 89.05
N SER A 496 3.98 -10.02 88.35
CA SER A 496 4.02 -8.52 88.28
C SER A 496 5.15 -7.87 87.45
N ASP A 497 4.94 -6.86 86.59
CA ASP A 497 3.84 -5.91 86.46
C ASP A 497 3.94 -5.08 85.16
N LEU A 498 2.83 -4.37 84.86
CA LEU A 498 2.69 -3.11 84.11
C LEU A 498 2.58 -3.07 82.56
N ARG A 499 1.31 -2.93 82.16
CA ARG A 499 0.77 -2.38 80.90
C ARG A 499 1.08 -0.89 80.72
N ARG A 500 1.11 -0.39 79.48
CA ARG A 500 0.01 0.34 78.80
C ARG A 500 0.40 0.82 77.39
N TYR A 501 -0.51 0.57 76.45
CA TYR A 501 -0.59 1.15 75.10
C TYR A 501 -1.38 2.46 75.14
N PHE A 502 -1.12 3.36 74.17
CA PHE A 502 -2.04 4.42 73.74
C PHE A 502 -2.27 4.35 72.23
N SER A 503 -3.50 4.69 71.81
CA SER A 503 -4.09 4.56 70.48
C SER A 503 -4.33 5.94 69.85
N LEU A 504 -4.29 5.95 68.50
CA LEU A 504 -4.50 7.08 67.58
C LEU A 504 -5.99 7.41 67.43
N ASP A 505 -6.51 8.42 68.14
CA ASP A 505 -7.85 8.97 67.84
C ASP A 505 -8.08 10.38 68.43
N ASP A 506 -7.14 11.32 68.25
CA ASP A 506 -7.31 12.67 68.81
C ASP A 506 -6.58 13.81 68.05
N ILE A 507 -6.70 13.91 66.72
CA ILE A 507 -6.49 15.23 66.06
C ILE A 507 -7.48 15.40 64.91
N LYS A 508 -8.61 16.06 65.21
CA LYS A 508 -9.49 16.70 64.24
C LYS A 508 -9.75 18.13 64.68
N THR A 509 -10.03 18.99 63.70
CA THR A 509 -10.45 20.41 63.76
C THR A 509 -9.32 21.45 63.80
N GLY A 510 -9.32 22.50 62.97
CA GLY A 510 -10.28 22.92 61.95
C GLY A 510 -9.93 24.28 61.31
N ASN A 511 -10.75 24.62 60.31
CA ASN A 511 -11.07 25.94 59.74
C ASN A 511 -10.05 26.61 58.78
N PHE A 512 -10.44 27.50 57.86
CA PHE A 512 -11.53 27.69 56.86
C PHE A 512 -11.26 29.09 56.24
N ASN A 513 -11.58 29.30 54.96
CA ASN A 513 -11.70 30.57 54.20
C ASN A 513 -10.40 31.37 53.92
N GLY A 514 -10.23 32.11 52.81
CA GLY A 514 -11.10 32.48 51.68
C GLY A 514 -10.51 33.72 50.97
N ASN A 515 -10.83 33.89 49.68
CA ASN A 515 -10.70 35.10 48.82
C ASN A 515 -9.39 35.92 48.81
N ASN A 516 -8.67 35.88 47.68
CA ASN A 516 -8.62 36.98 46.68
C ASN A 516 -7.98 36.49 45.37
#